data_AF-A0A948AV02-F1
#
_entry.id   AF-A0A948AV02-F1
#
_cell.length_a   1.000
_cell.length_b   1.000
_cell.length_c   1.000
_cell.angle_alpha   90.00
_cell.angle_beta   90.00
_cell.angle_gamma   90.00
#
_symmetry.space_group_name_H-M   'P 1'
#
loop_
_entity.id
_entity.type
_entity.pdbx_description
1 polymer ?
#
loop_
_entity_poly.entity_id
_entity_poly.type
_entity_poly.pdbx_seq_one_letter_code
_entity_poly.pdbx_strand_id
1 'polypeptide(L)'
;MNEYISQQSCRNKSCSNYGKNDKKSISVHDKKQDRLRCKLCGKTWSAHYKEFHYGLHTDLTKIRRAIDMIRAEIPIRKIARLIDVSAGTVMRWKKKLSKQ
;
A
#
# COMPACT_ATOMS: atom_id res chain seq x y z
N MET A 1 -1.10 7.06 19.60
CA MET A 1 -0.13 7.87 18.82
C MET A 1 -0.10 7.27 17.42
N ASN A 2 -0.39 8.00 16.33
CA ASN A 2 -0.47 7.41 14.99
C ASN A 2 0.92 6.99 14.49
N GLU A 3 1.27 5.73 14.74
CA GLU A 3 2.56 5.12 14.45
C GLU A 3 3.00 5.31 12.98
N TYR A 4 2.02 5.36 12.08
CA TYR A 4 2.22 5.55 10.64
C TYR A 4 2.96 6.84 10.28
N ILE A 5 2.78 7.97 11.00
CA ILE A 5 3.39 9.26 10.61
C ILE A 5 4.92 9.22 10.74
N SER A 6 5.44 8.39 11.64
CA SER A 6 6.86 8.38 12.00
C SER A 6 7.81 7.87 10.90
N GLN A 7 7.29 7.21 9.87
CA GLN A 7 8.06 6.65 8.76
C GLN A 7 7.68 7.29 7.41
N GLN A 8 7.04 8.45 7.45
CA GLN A 8 6.41 9.08 6.29
C GLN A 8 7.10 10.40 5.99
N SER A 9 7.30 10.67 4.71
CA SER A 9 7.89 11.91 4.24
C SER A 9 7.08 12.45 3.08
N CYS A 10 7.19 13.76 2.85
CA CYS A 10 6.53 14.36 1.70
C CYS A 10 7.09 13.73 0.41
N ARG A 11 6.18 13.32 -0.49
CA ARG A 11 6.53 12.72 -1.78
C ARG A 11 6.60 13.72 -2.94
N ASN A 12 6.33 15.00 -2.65
CA ASN A 12 6.38 16.04 -3.67
C ASN A 12 7.83 16.50 -3.87
N LYS A 13 8.48 16.13 -4.98
CA LYS A 13 9.88 16.51 -5.27
C LYS A 13 10.12 18.03 -5.24
N SER A 14 9.09 18.82 -5.53
CA SER A 14 9.14 20.28 -5.50
C SER A 14 8.92 20.88 -4.09
N CYS A 15 8.72 20.05 -3.06
CA CYS A 15 8.52 20.52 -1.70
C CYS A 15 9.85 20.55 -0.95
N SER A 16 10.10 21.62 -0.18
CA SER A 16 11.27 21.75 0.69
C SER A 16 11.38 20.68 1.79
N ASN A 17 10.27 19.96 2.02
CA ASN A 17 10.16 18.84 2.96
C ASN A 17 10.12 17.47 2.26
N TYR A 18 10.45 17.42 0.96
CA TYR A 18 10.60 16.17 0.22
C TYR A 18 11.62 15.26 0.90
N GLY A 19 11.27 14.00 1.14
CA GLY A 19 12.17 13.00 1.73
C GLY A 19 12.49 13.21 3.22
N LYS A 20 12.21 14.38 3.79
CA LYS A 20 12.41 14.67 5.21
C LYS A 20 11.30 14.04 6.05
N ASN A 21 11.71 13.29 7.07
CA ASN A 21 10.81 12.62 8.00
C ASN A 21 10.42 13.57 9.15
N ASP A 22 9.84 14.72 8.78
CA ASP A 22 9.36 15.70 9.76
C ASP A 22 7.90 15.41 10.14
N LYS A 23 7.73 14.83 11.33
CA LYS A 23 6.43 14.50 11.92
C LYS A 23 5.55 15.74 12.13
N LYS A 24 6.12 16.95 12.29
CA LYS A 24 5.33 18.18 12.50
C LYS A 24 4.68 18.68 11.20
N SER A 25 5.36 18.44 10.08
CA SER A 25 4.95 18.84 8.73
C SER A 25 3.92 17.91 8.08
N ILE A 26 3.57 16.78 8.72
CA ILE A 26 2.60 15.81 8.21
C ILE A 26 1.41 15.76 9.17
N SER A 27 0.21 15.73 8.61
CA SER A 27 -1.06 15.62 9.35
C SER A 27 -1.92 14.52 8.78
N VAL A 28 -2.84 13.99 9.58
CA VAL A 28 -3.87 13.07 9.10
C VAL A 28 -4.95 13.88 8.39
N HIS A 29 -5.20 13.57 7.14
CA HIS A 29 -6.26 14.17 6.34
C HIS A 29 -7.56 13.39 6.44
N ASP A 30 -7.47 12.06 6.37
CA ASP A 30 -8.60 11.16 6.50
C ASP A 30 -8.18 9.94 7.32
N LYS A 31 -8.83 9.74 8.47
CA LYS A 31 -8.59 8.61 9.36
C LYS A 31 -9.21 7.31 8.84
N LYS A 32 -10.30 7.37 8.06
CA LYS A 32 -10.97 6.17 7.53
C LYS A 32 -10.18 5.53 6.39
N GLN A 33 -9.49 6.37 5.60
CA GLN A 33 -8.67 5.93 4.47
C GLN A 33 -7.15 6.01 4.76
N ASP A 34 -6.78 6.27 6.02
CA ASP A 34 -5.40 6.49 6.46
C ASP A 34 -4.62 7.43 5.52
N ARG A 35 -5.25 8.53 5.08
CA ARG A 35 -4.60 9.53 4.24
C ARG A 35 -3.86 10.55 5.09
N LEU A 36 -2.64 10.83 4.68
CA LEU A 36 -1.77 11.85 5.24
C LEU A 36 -1.72 13.07 4.31
N ARG A 37 -1.45 14.24 4.87
CA ARG A 37 -1.28 15.51 4.16
C ARG A 37 -0.02 16.21 4.63
N CYS A 38 0.77 16.69 3.69
CA CYS A 38 1.84 17.63 3.98
C CYS A 38 1.24 19.01 4.28
N LYS A 39 1.54 19.58 5.44
CA LYS A 39 1.12 20.93 5.82
C LYS A 39 1.80 22.03 5.00
N LEU A 40 2.97 21.75 4.41
CA LEU A 40 3.73 22.73 3.65
C LEU A 40 3.27 22.86 2.19
N CYS A 41 3.19 21.75 1.46
CA CYS A 41 2.77 21.77 0.04
C CYS A 41 1.33 21.35 -0.20
N GLY A 42 0.59 20.97 0.86
CA GLY A 42 -0.81 20.57 0.76
C GLY A 42 -1.08 19.20 0.14
N LYS A 43 -0.10 18.54 -0.50
CA LYS A 43 -0.29 17.23 -1.13
C LYS A 43 -0.66 16.15 -0.12
N THR A 44 -1.52 15.22 -0.57
CA THR A 44 -2.00 14.09 0.22
C THR A 44 -1.48 12.76 -0.33
N TRP A 45 -1.27 11.76 0.53
CA TRP A 45 -0.95 10.39 0.14
C TRP A 45 -1.50 9.40 1.17
N SER A 46 -1.74 8.16 0.77
CA SER A 46 -2.13 7.09 1.71
C SER A 46 -0.93 6.66 2.55
N ALA A 47 -1.11 6.45 3.86
CA ALA A 47 -0.06 5.94 4.75
C ALA A 47 0.50 4.60 4.27
N HIS A 48 -0.38 3.73 3.77
CA HIS A 48 -0.05 2.40 3.25
C HIS A 48 0.50 2.40 1.82
N TYR A 49 0.94 3.53 1.26
CA TYR A 49 1.38 3.58 -0.15
C TYR A 49 2.54 2.65 -0.50
N LYS A 50 3.34 2.28 0.51
CA LYS A 50 4.46 1.31 0.39
C LYS A 50 3.98 -0.13 0.49
N GLU A 51 2.76 -0.34 0.97
CA GLU A 51 2.22 -1.68 1.15
C GLU A 51 1.80 -2.27 -0.18
N PHE A 52 1.94 -3.59 -0.25
CA PHE A 52 1.61 -4.37 -1.43
C PHE A 52 0.16 -4.16 -1.89
N HIS A 53 -0.77 -3.96 -0.95
CA HIS A 53 -2.19 -3.82 -1.25
C HIS A 53 -2.58 -2.41 -1.74
N TYR A 54 -1.66 -1.44 -1.72
CA TYR A 54 -1.94 -0.09 -2.21
C TYR A 54 -2.37 -0.08 -3.68
N GLY A 55 -3.51 0.55 -3.96
CA GLY A 55 -4.11 0.63 -5.30
C GLY A 55 -4.76 -0.67 -5.78
N LEU A 56 -5.00 -1.64 -4.89
CA LEU A 56 -5.85 -2.80 -5.18
C LEU A 56 -7.27 -2.51 -4.68
N HIS A 57 -8.26 -2.66 -5.57
CA HIS A 57 -9.69 -2.56 -5.23
C HIS A 57 -10.27 -3.87 -4.69
N THR A 58 -9.41 -4.80 -4.28
CA THR A 58 -9.80 -6.11 -3.76
C THR A 58 -9.70 -6.10 -2.25
N ASP A 59 -10.62 -6.81 -1.59
CA ASP A 59 -10.61 -6.99 -0.16
C ASP A 59 -9.23 -7.48 0.36
N LEU A 60 -8.76 -6.86 1.44
CA LEU A 60 -7.43 -7.12 2.01
C LEU A 60 -7.28 -8.57 2.49
N THR A 61 -8.36 -9.20 2.96
CA THR A 61 -8.35 -10.61 3.39
C THR A 61 -8.08 -11.54 2.20
N LYS A 62 -8.71 -11.28 1.04
CA LYS A 62 -8.46 -12.04 -0.19
C LYS A 62 -7.02 -11.88 -0.66
N ILE A 63 -6.49 -10.66 -0.59
CA ILE A 63 -5.09 -10.38 -0.96
C ILE A 63 -4.12 -11.13 -0.04
N ARG A 64 -4.31 -11.06 1.28
CA ARG A 64 -3.47 -11.78 2.26
C ARG A 64 -3.48 -13.28 2.01
N ARG A 65 -4.68 -13.87 1.86
CA ARG A 65 -4.83 -15.29 1.56
C ARG A 65 -4.13 -15.69 0.27
N ALA A 66 -4.19 -14.85 -0.77
CA ALA A 66 -3.48 -15.09 -2.01
C ALA A 66 -1.95 -15.07 -1.84
N ILE A 67 -1.43 -14.14 -1.04
CA ILE A 67 0.01 -14.03 -0.76
C ILE A 67 0.51 -15.28 -0.03
N ASP A 68 -0.22 -15.76 0.98
CA ASP A 68 0.15 -16.95 1.74
C ASP A 68 0.20 -18.18 0.82
N MET A 69 -0.79 -18.32 -0.06
CA MET A 69 -0.82 -19.40 -1.04
C MET A 69 0.30 -19.28 -2.10
N ILE A 70 0.67 -18.07 -2.52
CA ILE A 70 1.80 -17.84 -3.43
C ILE A 70 3.12 -18.28 -2.78
N ARG A 71 3.31 -17.97 -1.48
CA ARG A 71 4.50 -18.36 -0.70
C ARG A 71 4.57 -19.88 -0.47
N ALA A 72 3.42 -20.52 -0.33
CA ALA A 72 3.30 -21.98 -0.30
C ALA A 72 3.42 -22.64 -1.70
N GLU A 73 3.87 -21.89 -2.71
CA GLU A 73 4.09 -22.33 -4.09
C GLU A 73 2.86 -22.96 -4.77
N ILE A 74 1.65 -22.59 -4.31
CA ILE A 74 0.41 -23.10 -4.89
C ILE A 74 0.25 -22.55 -6.31
N PRO A 75 -0.15 -23.39 -7.29
CA PRO A 75 -0.34 -22.94 -8.67
C PRO A 75 -1.31 -21.76 -8.78
N ILE A 76 -0.94 -20.73 -9.53
CA ILE A 76 -1.71 -19.49 -9.71
C ILE A 76 -3.17 -19.75 -10.09
N ARG A 77 -3.42 -20.73 -10.97
CA ARG A 77 -4.80 -21.10 -11.38
C ARG A 77 -5.62 -21.70 -10.23
N LYS A 78 -4.98 -22.45 -9.32
CA LYS A 78 -5.63 -23.01 -8.12
C LYS A 78 -5.96 -21.89 -7.13
N ILE A 79 -5.02 -20.98 -6.90
CA ILE A 79 -5.23 -19.78 -6.06
C ILE A 79 -6.41 -18.96 -6.59
N ALA A 80 -6.42 -18.66 -7.88
CA ALA A 80 -7.47 -17.89 -8.55
C ALA A 80 -8.87 -18.47 -8.31
N ARG A 81 -9.01 -19.80 -8.41
CA ARG A 81 -10.26 -20.51 -8.11
C ARG A 81 -10.64 -20.44 -6.64
N LEU A 82 -9.67 -20.56 -5.73
CA LEU A 82 -9.92 -20.58 -4.27
C LEU A 82 -10.37 -19.24 -3.69
N ILE A 83 -10.02 -18.12 -4.33
CA ILE A 83 -10.33 -16.76 -3.83
C ILE A 83 -11.26 -15.97 -4.76
N ASP A 84 -11.75 -16.64 -5.80
CA ASP A 84 -12.69 -16.11 -6.78
C ASP A 84 -12.18 -14.82 -7.45
N VAL A 85 -11.05 -14.95 -8.16
CA VAL A 85 -10.45 -13.88 -8.98
C VAL A 85 -9.85 -14.47 -10.25
N SER A 86 -9.55 -13.62 -11.25
CA SER A 86 -8.84 -14.08 -12.44
C SER A 86 -7.39 -14.52 -12.14
N ALA A 87 -6.88 -15.50 -12.88
CA ALA A 87 -5.47 -15.90 -12.79
C ALA A 87 -4.51 -14.74 -13.15
N GLY A 88 -4.93 -13.83 -14.03
CA GLY A 88 -4.17 -12.61 -14.35
C GLY A 88 -4.02 -11.67 -13.15
N THR A 89 -5.07 -11.55 -12.33
CA THR A 89 -5.04 -10.78 -11.07
C THR A 89 -3.99 -11.36 -10.11
N VAL A 90 -4.01 -12.68 -9.89
CA VAL A 90 -3.04 -13.36 -9.03
C VAL A 90 -1.61 -13.26 -9.59
N MET A 91 -1.44 -13.34 -10.91
CA MET A 91 -0.11 -13.15 -11.53
C MET A 91 0.42 -11.72 -11.33
N ARG A 92 -0.44 -10.70 -11.47
CA ARG A 92 -0.07 -9.30 -11.19
C ARG A 92 0.34 -9.14 -9.73
N TRP A 93 -0.35 -9.81 -8.82
CA TRP A 93 0.03 -9.84 -7.41
C TRP A 93 1.39 -10.50 -7.18
N LYS A 94 1.64 -11.68 -7.73
CA LYS A 94 2.95 -12.35 -7.67
C LYS A 94 4.08 -11.45 -8.19
N LYS A 95 3.89 -10.79 -9.33
CA LYS A 95 4.86 -9.85 -9.91
C LYS A 95 5.12 -8.62 -9.04
N LYS A 96 4.13 -8.18 -8.25
CA LYS A 96 4.28 -7.04 -7.34
C LYS A 96 4.99 -7.45 -6.04
N LEU A 97 4.86 -8.71 -5.61
CA LEU A 97 5.58 -9.28 -4.47
C LEU A 97 7.08 -9.42 -4.79
N SER A 98 7.43 -9.84 -6.00
CA SER A 98 8.83 -10.01 -6.42
C SER A 98 9.58 -8.71 -6.69
N LYS A 99 8.91 -7.55 -6.60
CA LYS A 99 9.49 -6.21 -6.81
C LYS A 99 9.74 -5.45 -5.49
N GLN A 100 9.41 -6.07 -4.36
CA GLN A 100 9.77 -5.60 -3.02
C GLN A 100 11.07 -6.26 -2.59
#